data_AF-A0A1Q5DU64-F1
#
_entry.id   AF-A0A1Q5DU64-F1
#
_cell.length_a   1.000
_cell.length_b   1.000
_cell.length_c   1.000
_cell.angle_alpha   90.00
_cell.angle_beta   90.00
_cell.angle_gamma   90.00
#
_symmetry.space_group_name_H-M   'P 1'
#
loop_
_entity.id
_entity.type
_entity.pdbx_description
1 polymer ?
#
loop_
_entity_poly.entity_id
_entity_poly.type
_entity_poly.pdbx_seq_one_letter_code
_entity_poly.pdbx_strand_id
1 'polypeptide(L)'
;MMRRLALTAVASLAALSAAAPAATAASGPLPLPLSLPLLQDDGAGTRLTVVVAGSGNPEADGRYELECGPARGSHPVAAQACERLDQLEGEGADPFAPVPRDAMCTQQFGGEATARVTGTWHGRHVDASFRRTNGCEIARWNGLRPVLPNVR
;
A
#
# COMPACT_ATOMS: atom_id res chain seq x y z
N MET A 1 -13.51 -40.96 11.68
CA MET A 1 -13.45 -42.04 10.66
C MET A 1 -12.58 -41.57 9.52
N MET A 2 -11.45 -42.25 9.31
CA MET A 2 -10.43 -41.91 8.32
C MET A 2 -10.83 -42.42 6.94
N ARG A 3 -10.60 -41.63 5.88
CA ARG A 3 -10.61 -42.13 4.51
C ARG A 3 -9.29 -41.75 3.83
N ARG A 4 -8.36 -42.70 3.85
CA ARG A 4 -7.16 -42.74 3.01
C ARG A 4 -7.55 -43.40 1.68
N LEU A 5 -7.03 -42.90 0.56
CA LEU A 5 -6.80 -43.67 -0.66
C LEU A 5 -5.72 -42.96 -1.50
N ALA A 6 -4.57 -43.63 -1.62
CA ALA A 6 -3.45 -43.30 -2.48
C ALA A 6 -3.54 -44.13 -3.76
N LEU A 7 -3.10 -43.58 -4.90
CA LEU A 7 -2.85 -44.28 -6.18
C LEU A 7 -1.57 -43.67 -6.81
N THR A 8 -0.41 -44.36 -6.79
CA THR A 8 0.20 -45.19 -7.87
C THR A 8 0.48 -44.41 -9.17
N ALA A 9 1.70 -43.92 -9.42
CA ALA A 9 2.92 -44.59 -9.95
C ALA A 9 2.89 -44.86 -11.47
N VAL A 10 3.78 -44.19 -12.24
CA VAL A 10 4.28 -44.64 -13.55
C VAL A 10 5.78 -44.36 -13.64
N ALA A 11 6.52 -45.33 -14.15
CA ALA A 11 7.98 -45.44 -14.15
C ALA A 11 8.59 -45.32 -15.57
N SER A 12 9.94 -45.28 -15.58
CA SER A 12 10.88 -45.65 -16.66
C SER A 12 11.44 -44.48 -17.48
N LEU A 13 12.74 -44.12 -17.38
CA LEU A 13 14.00 -44.80 -17.77
C LEU A 13 14.29 -44.74 -19.28
N ALA A 14 15.24 -43.88 -19.67
CA ALA A 14 16.14 -44.11 -20.79
C ALA A 14 17.47 -43.38 -20.52
N ALA A 15 18.55 -44.14 -20.59
CA ALA A 15 19.92 -43.69 -20.44
C ALA A 15 20.66 -43.82 -21.79
N LEU A 16 21.79 -43.10 -21.86
CA LEU A 16 23.06 -43.41 -22.54
C LEU A 16 23.42 -42.80 -23.91
N SER A 17 24.66 -42.29 -23.91
CA SER A 17 25.67 -42.16 -24.99
C SER A 17 25.76 -40.78 -25.67
N ALA A 18 26.92 -40.23 -26.03
CA ALA A 18 28.35 -40.43 -25.75
C ALA A 18 29.15 -39.29 -26.45
N ALA A 19 30.37 -39.01 -25.96
CA ALA A 19 31.54 -38.42 -26.64
C ALA A 19 31.60 -36.92 -27.05
N ALA A 20 32.67 -36.25 -26.55
CA ALA A 20 33.21 -34.92 -26.92
C ALA A 20 34.28 -35.06 -28.05
N PRO A 21 35.08 -34.04 -28.47
CA PRO A 21 35.10 -32.58 -28.21
C PRO A 21 35.26 -31.69 -29.47
N ALA A 22 34.99 -30.39 -29.37
CA ALA A 22 35.65 -29.39 -30.22
C ALA A 22 35.76 -28.06 -29.47
N ALA A 23 36.99 -27.74 -29.07
CA ALA A 23 37.36 -26.45 -28.53
C ALA A 23 37.37 -25.41 -29.66
N THR A 24 36.48 -24.43 -29.58
CA THR A 24 36.67 -23.14 -30.25
C THR A 24 36.83 -22.09 -29.15
N ALA A 25 38.09 -21.69 -28.92
CA ALA A 25 38.41 -20.50 -28.18
C ALA A 25 37.94 -19.28 -29.00
N ALA A 26 36.73 -18.81 -28.71
CA ALA A 26 36.27 -17.50 -29.16
C ALA A 26 36.53 -16.50 -28.04
N SER A 27 37.63 -15.78 -28.19
CA SER A 27 38.02 -14.67 -27.33
C SER A 27 37.11 -13.47 -27.60
N GLY A 28 36.13 -13.24 -26.70
CA GLY A 28 35.57 -11.92 -26.39
C GLY A 28 34.07 -11.70 -26.68
N PRO A 29 33.42 -10.70 -26.05
CA PRO A 29 33.66 -10.10 -24.74
C PRO A 29 32.70 -10.68 -23.67
N LEU A 30 32.96 -10.28 -22.42
CA LEU A 30 32.34 -10.70 -21.16
C LEU A 30 30.80 -10.84 -21.20
N PRO A 31 30.23 -11.79 -20.44
CA PRO A 31 28.78 -11.82 -20.22
C PRO A 31 28.40 -10.50 -19.55
N LEU A 32 27.38 -9.81 -20.06
CA LEU A 32 26.72 -8.76 -19.29
C LEU A 32 25.91 -9.49 -18.20
N PRO A 33 26.31 -9.50 -16.92
CA PRO A 33 25.33 -9.79 -15.91
C PRO A 33 24.45 -8.55 -15.75
N LEU A 34 23.27 -8.77 -15.21
CA LEU A 34 22.36 -7.76 -14.72
C LEU A 34 21.49 -7.14 -15.81
N SER A 35 20.49 -7.92 -16.23
CA SER A 35 19.13 -7.45 -16.00
C SER A 35 19.00 -7.06 -14.53
N LEU A 36 19.51 -5.88 -14.18
CA LEU A 36 18.99 -5.15 -13.05
C LEU A 36 17.48 -5.14 -13.31
N PRO A 37 16.61 -5.48 -12.34
CA PRO A 37 15.35 -4.81 -12.37
C PRO A 37 15.75 -3.33 -12.35
N LEU A 38 15.62 -2.66 -13.50
CA LEU A 38 15.27 -1.24 -13.48
C LEU A 38 14.29 -1.16 -12.32
N LEU A 39 14.57 -0.34 -11.30
CA LEU A 39 13.53 -0.01 -10.33
C LEU A 39 12.35 0.38 -11.21
N GLN A 40 11.42 -0.56 -11.36
CA GLN A 40 10.17 -0.32 -11.98
C GLN A 40 9.58 0.59 -10.93
N ASP A 41 9.71 1.89 -11.19
CA ASP A 41 8.86 2.90 -10.59
C ASP A 41 7.48 2.53 -11.12
N ASP A 42 6.91 1.50 -10.50
CA ASP A 42 5.64 0.89 -10.85
C ASP A 42 4.57 1.90 -10.47
N GLY A 43 4.36 2.86 -11.37
CA GLY A 43 3.22 3.75 -11.39
C GLY A 43 3.16 4.73 -10.22
N ALA A 44 3.82 5.88 -10.37
CA ALA A 44 3.50 7.12 -9.67
C ALA A 44 3.22 6.95 -8.17
N GLY A 45 4.28 6.65 -7.42
CA GLY A 45 4.22 6.31 -6.00
C GLY A 45 3.45 7.31 -5.12
N THR A 46 2.97 6.80 -3.99
CA THR A 46 2.20 7.59 -3.02
C THR A 46 3.13 8.50 -2.21
N ARG A 47 2.86 9.81 -2.25
CA ARG A 47 3.52 10.85 -1.46
C ARG A 47 2.46 11.80 -0.91
N LEU A 48 2.24 11.77 0.39
CA LEU A 48 1.21 12.53 1.07
C LEU A 48 1.80 13.39 2.19
N THR A 49 1.29 14.59 2.35
CA THR A 49 1.42 15.38 3.57
C THR A 49 0.10 15.25 4.34
N VAL A 50 0.18 14.80 5.60
CA VAL A 50 -0.95 14.67 6.53
C VAL A 50 -0.81 15.74 7.61
N VAL A 51 -1.78 16.65 7.70
CA VAL A 51 -1.85 17.66 8.75
C VAL A 51 -3.01 17.33 9.67
N VAL A 52 -2.77 17.15 10.96
CA VAL A 52 -3.78 16.85 11.99
C VAL A 52 -3.81 17.96 13.03
N ALA A 53 -5.00 18.33 13.48
CA ALA A 53 -5.19 19.27 14.57
C ALA A 53 -6.41 18.91 15.43
N GLY A 54 -6.34 19.25 16.72
CA GLY A 54 -7.49 19.13 17.63
C GLY A 54 -7.83 17.69 17.99
N SER A 55 -6.88 16.76 17.87
CA SER A 55 -7.09 15.34 18.17
C SER A 55 -7.25 15.05 19.67
N GLY A 56 -6.85 16.00 20.53
CA GLY A 56 -6.72 15.79 21.97
C GLY A 56 -5.48 14.96 22.35
N ASN A 57 -4.65 14.58 21.38
CA ASN A 57 -3.35 13.95 21.57
C ASN A 57 -2.26 14.82 20.91
N PRO A 58 -1.45 15.56 21.69
CA PRO A 58 -0.39 16.41 21.16
C PRO A 58 0.64 15.68 20.30
N GLU A 59 0.84 14.36 20.50
CA GLU A 59 1.77 13.56 19.70
C GLU A 59 1.22 13.23 18.30
N ALA A 60 -0.10 13.28 18.14
CA ALA A 60 -0.80 13.02 16.89
C ALA A 60 -1.18 14.29 16.12
N ASP A 61 -1.14 15.45 16.78
CA ASP A 61 -1.32 16.76 16.14
C ASP A 61 0.01 17.21 15.51
N GLY A 62 -0.05 17.71 14.27
CA GLY A 62 1.13 18.14 13.55
C GLY A 62 1.07 17.91 12.04
N ARG A 63 2.22 18.10 11.39
CA ARG A 63 2.41 17.88 9.96
C ARG A 63 3.35 16.69 9.74
N TYR A 64 2.88 15.71 8.99
CA TYR A 64 3.59 14.47 8.72
C TYR A 64 3.76 14.25 7.22
N GLU A 65 4.97 13.87 6.80
CA GLU A 65 5.22 13.38 5.46
C GLU A 65 5.10 11.86 5.45
N LEU A 66 4.44 11.33 4.43
CA LEU A 66 4.26 9.90 4.18
C LEU A 66 4.62 9.61 2.73
N GLU A 67 5.58 8.73 2.52
CA GLU A 67 5.94 8.23 1.19
C GLU A 67 5.90 6.69 1.22
N CYS A 68 5.29 6.07 0.22
CA CYS A 68 5.17 4.62 0.09
C CYS A 68 6.02 4.09 -1.07
N GLY A 69 6.46 2.84 -0.96
CA GLY A 69 7.34 2.20 -1.94
C GLY A 69 8.80 2.68 -1.94
N PRO A 70 9.61 2.52 -0.87
CA PRO A 70 9.31 1.94 0.45
C PRO A 70 8.72 2.98 1.44
N ALA A 71 8.10 2.50 2.53
CA ALA A 71 7.50 3.35 3.56
C ALA A 71 8.55 4.23 4.27
N ARG A 72 8.37 5.56 4.22
CA ARG A 72 9.25 6.55 4.87
C ARG A 72 8.55 7.88 5.11
N GLY A 73 9.26 8.80 5.77
CA GLY A 73 8.75 10.13 6.13
C GLY A 73 8.63 10.31 7.65
N SER A 74 8.01 11.40 8.08
CA SER A 74 7.83 11.72 9.50
C SER A 74 6.56 11.13 10.11
N HIS A 75 5.73 10.43 9.32
CA HIS A 75 4.51 9.80 9.82
C HIS A 75 4.80 8.75 10.91
N PRO A 76 4.17 8.83 12.11
CA PRO A 76 4.53 7.99 13.26
C PRO A 76 4.42 6.47 13.01
N VAL A 77 3.52 6.09 12.12
CA VAL A 77 3.25 4.69 11.72
C VAL A 77 3.30 4.52 10.20
N ALA A 78 4.32 5.06 9.55
CA ALA A 78 4.43 5.13 8.08
C ALA A 78 4.18 3.78 7.36
N ALA A 79 4.77 2.67 7.84
CA ALA A 79 4.57 1.35 7.23
C ALA A 79 3.10 0.92 7.23
N GLN A 80 2.43 1.00 8.38
CA GLN A 80 1.02 0.61 8.54
C GLN A 80 0.08 1.56 7.79
N ALA A 81 0.45 2.84 7.69
CA ALA A 81 -0.29 3.82 6.89
C ALA A 81 -0.22 3.48 5.40
N CYS A 82 0.95 3.10 4.88
CA CYS A 82 1.09 2.64 3.50
C CYS A 82 0.32 1.33 3.25
N GLU A 83 0.44 0.33 4.13
CA GLU A 83 -0.34 -0.91 4.02
C GLU A 83 -1.85 -0.66 3.94
N ARG A 84 -2.36 0.31 4.72
CA ARG A 84 -3.78 0.68 4.67
C ARG A 84 -4.17 1.32 3.34
N LEU A 85 -3.33 2.19 2.79
CA LEU A 85 -3.58 2.83 1.50
C LEU A 85 -3.58 1.81 0.37
N ASP A 86 -2.64 0.87 0.38
CA ASP A 86 -2.57 -0.23 -0.60
C ASP A 86 -3.80 -1.15 -0.48
N GLN A 87 -4.26 -1.44 0.74
CA GLN A 87 -5.48 -2.22 0.96
C GLN A 87 -6.71 -1.50 0.37
N LEU A 88 -6.86 -0.20 0.64
CA LEU A 88 -7.98 0.61 0.13
C LEU A 88 -7.97 0.68 -1.40
N GLU A 89 -6.79 0.79 -2.00
CA GLU A 89 -6.63 0.69 -3.46
C GLU A 89 -7.09 -0.68 -3.97
N GLY A 90 -6.64 -1.78 -3.36
CA GLY A 90 -7.05 -3.14 -3.73
C GLY A 90 -8.54 -3.41 -3.58
N GLU A 91 -9.21 -2.71 -2.64
CA GLU A 91 -10.67 -2.71 -2.45
C GLU A 91 -11.40 -1.83 -3.49
N GLY A 92 -10.69 -1.02 -4.26
CA GLY A 92 -11.27 -0.02 -5.17
C GLY A 92 -11.95 1.15 -4.43
N ALA A 93 -11.63 1.33 -3.15
CA ALA A 93 -12.21 2.35 -2.30
C ALA A 93 -11.41 3.65 -2.38
N ASP A 94 -12.07 4.79 -2.58
CA ASP A 94 -11.43 6.11 -2.53
C ASP A 94 -11.68 6.77 -1.16
N PRO A 95 -10.72 6.70 -0.21
CA PRO A 95 -10.89 7.34 1.09
C PRO A 95 -10.85 8.88 1.02
N PHE A 96 -10.36 9.45 -0.09
CA PHE A 96 -10.17 10.88 -0.27
C PHE A 96 -11.38 11.57 -0.92
N ALA A 97 -12.30 10.81 -1.50
CA ALA A 97 -13.59 11.33 -1.98
C ALA A 97 -14.41 11.91 -0.81
N PRO A 98 -15.02 13.10 -0.95
CA PRO A 98 -15.86 13.69 0.09
C PRO A 98 -17.16 12.91 0.28
N VAL A 99 -17.79 13.06 1.45
CA VAL A 99 -19.14 12.55 1.68
C VAL A 99 -20.12 13.21 0.69
N PRO A 100 -20.95 12.45 -0.04
CA PRO A 100 -21.97 13.01 -0.93
C PRO A 100 -22.93 13.95 -0.18
N ARG A 101 -23.36 15.04 -0.83
CA ARG A 101 -24.22 16.06 -0.20
C ARG A 101 -25.60 15.53 0.21
N ASP A 102 -26.07 14.50 -0.48
CA ASP A 102 -27.35 13.82 -0.29
C ASP A 102 -27.23 12.55 0.58
N ALA A 103 -26.04 12.25 1.09
CA ALA A 103 -25.84 11.12 1.99
C ALA A 103 -26.67 11.27 3.28
N MET A 104 -27.38 10.21 3.67
CA MET A 104 -28.13 10.16 4.92
C MET A 104 -27.18 9.84 6.08
N CYS A 105 -26.73 10.90 6.77
CA CYS A 105 -25.75 10.81 7.86
C CYS A 105 -26.39 11.07 9.23
N THR A 106 -26.00 10.28 10.24
CA THR A 106 -26.42 10.52 11.62
C THR A 106 -25.84 11.84 12.14
N GLN A 107 -26.58 12.54 12.99
CA GLN A 107 -26.16 13.81 13.61
C GLN A 107 -25.28 13.59 14.85
N GLN A 108 -24.26 12.74 14.72
CA GLN A 108 -23.33 12.43 15.80
C GLN A 108 -22.09 13.32 15.70
N PHE A 109 -21.77 14.02 16.78
CA PHE A 109 -20.53 14.78 16.87
C PHE A 109 -19.43 13.92 17.48
N GLY A 110 -18.39 13.64 16.70
CA GLY A 110 -17.25 12.82 17.09
C GLY A 110 -16.07 13.62 17.66
N GLY A 111 -16.21 14.93 17.86
CA GLY A 111 -15.15 15.79 18.41
C GLY A 111 -14.51 16.73 17.38
N GLU A 112 -13.61 17.57 17.86
CA GLU A 112 -13.03 18.71 17.12
C GLU A 112 -11.87 18.32 16.19
N ALA A 113 -11.48 17.04 16.17
CA ALA A 113 -10.34 16.60 15.37
C ALA A 113 -10.56 16.85 13.87
N THR A 114 -9.58 17.47 13.24
CA THR A 114 -9.53 17.72 11.80
C THR A 114 -8.25 17.17 11.21
N ALA A 115 -8.32 16.83 9.92
CA ALA A 115 -7.12 16.53 9.16
C ALA A 115 -7.23 17.05 7.73
N ARG A 116 -6.09 17.41 7.13
CA ARG A 116 -5.96 17.66 5.71
C ARG A 116 -4.87 16.77 5.14
N VAL A 117 -5.20 16.04 4.09
CA VAL A 117 -4.27 15.18 3.37
C VAL A 117 -4.09 15.75 1.97
N THR A 118 -2.86 16.06 1.60
CA THR A 118 -2.51 16.57 0.26
C THR A 118 -1.38 15.75 -0.36
N GLY A 119 -1.29 15.75 -1.70
CA GLY A 119 -0.16 15.14 -2.41
C GLY A 119 -0.60 14.27 -3.58
N THR A 120 0.00 13.10 -3.69
CA THR A 120 -0.27 12.12 -4.76
C THR A 120 -0.50 10.74 -4.17
N TRP A 121 -1.53 10.05 -4.66
CA TRP A 121 -1.86 8.67 -4.32
C TRP A 121 -2.18 7.91 -5.62
N HIS A 122 -1.36 6.91 -5.97
CA HIS A 122 -1.42 6.18 -7.25
C HIS A 122 -1.55 7.11 -8.48
N GLY A 123 -0.65 8.09 -8.57
CA GLY A 123 -0.65 9.09 -9.65
C GLY A 123 -1.81 10.11 -9.64
N ARG A 124 -2.80 9.97 -8.75
CA ARG A 124 -3.88 10.95 -8.59
C ARG A 124 -3.51 12.00 -7.58
N HIS A 125 -3.76 13.27 -7.92
CA HIS A 125 -3.64 14.35 -6.96
C HIS A 125 -4.71 14.22 -5.87
N VAL A 126 -4.31 14.43 -4.62
CA VAL A 126 -5.17 14.40 -3.45
C VAL A 126 -5.13 15.77 -2.79
N ASP A 127 -6.30 16.30 -2.47
CA ASP A 127 -6.52 17.38 -1.50
C ASP A 127 -7.84 17.11 -0.79
N ALA A 128 -7.75 16.42 0.34
CA ALA A 128 -8.90 15.94 1.09
C ALA A 128 -8.88 16.49 2.51
N SER A 129 -10.02 17.02 2.93
CA SER A 129 -10.24 17.41 4.33
C SER A 129 -11.11 16.36 5.03
N PHE A 130 -10.78 16.10 6.29
CA PHE A 130 -11.49 15.19 7.18
C PHE A 130 -11.91 15.94 8.43
N ARG A 131 -13.15 15.70 8.85
CA ARG A 131 -13.74 16.23 10.08
C ARG A 131 -14.53 15.12 10.77
N ARG A 132 -15.03 15.35 11.97
CA ARG A 132 -15.82 14.36 12.72
C ARG A 132 -17.19 14.89 13.12
N THR A 133 -17.85 15.64 12.22
CA THR A 133 -19.06 16.42 12.55
C THR A 133 -20.38 15.66 12.35
N ASN A 134 -20.37 14.48 11.74
CA ASN A 134 -21.54 13.61 11.56
C ASN A 134 -21.08 12.14 11.38
N GLY A 135 -22.02 11.19 11.35
CA GLY A 135 -21.69 9.76 11.27
C GLY A 135 -20.91 9.34 10.02
N CYS A 136 -21.18 9.95 8.86
CA CYS A 136 -20.46 9.63 7.62
C CYS A 136 -19.02 10.11 7.67
N GLU A 137 -18.81 11.34 8.16
CA GLU A 137 -17.48 11.92 8.33
C GLU A 137 -16.65 11.15 9.37
N ILE A 138 -17.28 10.70 10.46
CA ILE A 138 -16.66 9.80 11.45
C ILE A 138 -16.27 8.46 10.81
N ALA A 139 -17.16 7.85 10.03
CA ALA A 139 -16.87 6.59 9.34
C ALA A 139 -15.72 6.76 8.34
N ARG A 140 -15.69 7.86 7.61
CA ARG A 140 -14.63 8.19 6.65
C ARG A 140 -13.27 8.41 7.34
N TRP A 141 -13.24 9.13 8.47
CA TRP A 141 -12.04 9.22 9.31
C TRP A 141 -11.56 7.84 9.75
N ASN A 142 -12.48 7.02 10.28
CA ASN A 142 -12.15 5.70 10.80
C ASN A 142 -11.65 4.74 9.72
N GLY A 143 -12.22 4.82 8.51
CA GLY A 143 -11.82 4.02 7.37
C GLY A 143 -10.39 4.31 6.90
N LEU A 144 -9.85 5.50 7.17
CA LEU A 144 -8.50 5.89 6.77
C LEU A 144 -7.45 5.66 7.89
N ARG A 145 -7.84 5.15 9.06
CA ARG A 145 -6.87 4.75 10.09
C ARG A 145 -6.03 3.56 9.61
N PRO A 146 -4.70 3.54 9.85
CA PRO A 146 -3.94 4.43 10.73
C PRO A 146 -3.21 5.58 10.02
N VAL A 147 -3.57 5.94 8.77
CA VAL A 147 -3.07 7.18 8.13
C VAL A 147 -3.55 8.41 8.90
N LEU A 148 -4.78 8.34 9.44
CA LEU A 148 -5.26 9.27 10.46
C LEU A 148 -5.14 8.66 11.85
N PRO A 149 -4.95 9.47 12.90
CA PRO A 149 -4.75 8.95 14.25
C PRO A 149 -6.04 8.39 14.86
N ASN A 150 -5.84 7.56 15.88
CA ASN A 150 -6.89 7.18 16.80
C ASN A 150 -7.24 8.39 17.66
N VAL A 151 -8.52 8.72 17.70
CA VAL A 151 -9.06 9.88 18.41
C VAL A 151 -10.28 9.41 19.20
N ARG A 152 -10.42 9.91 20.43
CA ARG A 152 -11.55 9.55 21.29
C ARG A 152 -12.84 10.22 20.84
#